data_AF-A0A3M9Z759-F1
#
_entry.id   AF-A0A3M9Z759-F1
#
_cell.length_a   1.000
_cell.length_b   1.000
_cell.length_c   1.000
_cell.angle_alpha   90.00
_cell.angle_beta   90.00
_cell.angle_gamma   90.00
#
_symmetry.space_group_name_H-M   'P 1'
#
loop_
_entity.id
_entity.type
_entity.pdbx_description
1 polymer ?
#
loop_
_entity_poly.entity_id
_entity_poly.type
_entity_poly.pdbx_seq_one_letter_code
_entity_poly.pdbx_strand_id
1 'polypeptide(L)'
;MVHQSNQLTRSHSYRWLKRGIAILAALNLALVIFDLTYPSLRSLYVEFIPRLVQIYDPVKGIHPHPETQGYLERIAAVEAQLAQAESQENTQLAPPTEVPALAASLSELRLLSQRLMQHNPFSSQENAILETIQQSLQTRTGMATPSAAFDRFWSQDHLTQANWSAELAFWRQQIHPLINANYYRRVNRFGHPIDYFWLIDLPFMIIFAIDLAVRIRGIRQRDPQLTWLESILRRWYDLFLLFPFWRWLRVIPVTLRLHQVGLINLAPLEAEVQRDFALGFAGELIQAA
;
A
#
# COMPACT_ATOMS: atom_id res chain seq x y z
N MET A 1 -49.81 -13.33 -30.83
CA MET A 1 -49.22 -12.05 -30.38
C MET A 1 -48.57 -12.09 -28.98
N VAL A 2 -48.29 -13.28 -28.40
CA VAL A 2 -47.63 -13.39 -27.08
C VAL A 2 -46.10 -13.63 -27.20
N HIS A 3 -45.57 -13.88 -28.40
CA HIS A 3 -44.14 -14.15 -28.61
C HIS A 3 -43.26 -12.92 -28.92
N GLN A 4 -43.84 -11.76 -29.25
CA GLN A 4 -43.07 -10.54 -29.58
C GLN A 4 -42.78 -9.64 -28.36
N SER A 5 -43.58 -9.72 -27.29
CA SER A 5 -43.37 -8.93 -26.06
C SER A 5 -42.15 -9.37 -25.24
N ASN A 6 -41.62 -10.58 -25.48
CA ASN A 6 -40.47 -11.14 -24.75
C ASN A 6 -39.10 -10.81 -25.37
N GLN A 7 -39.04 -10.23 -26.58
CA GLN A 7 -37.78 -9.89 -27.25
C GLN A 7 -37.27 -8.49 -26.88
N LEU A 8 -38.17 -7.53 -26.65
CA LEU A 8 -37.81 -6.15 -26.30
C LEU A 8 -37.26 -6.02 -24.87
N THR A 9 -37.78 -6.83 -23.92
CA THR A 9 -37.30 -6.88 -22.53
C THR A 9 -35.92 -7.54 -22.40
N ARG A 10 -35.61 -8.54 -23.24
CA ARG A 10 -34.28 -9.19 -23.31
C ARG A 10 -33.17 -8.24 -23.78
N SER A 11 -33.46 -7.31 -24.69
CA SER A 11 -32.49 -6.37 -25.28
C SER A 11 -32.02 -5.28 -24.31
N HIS A 12 -32.95 -4.69 -23.54
CA HIS A 12 -32.57 -3.75 -22.49
C HIS A 12 -31.82 -4.45 -21.37
N SER A 13 -32.25 -5.68 -21.01
CA SER A 13 -31.65 -6.36 -19.87
C SER A 13 -30.19 -6.73 -20.05
N TYR A 14 -29.81 -7.04 -21.29
CA TYR A 14 -28.44 -7.39 -21.63
C TYR A 14 -27.49 -6.17 -21.65
N ARG A 15 -28.01 -4.96 -21.85
CA ARG A 15 -27.21 -3.73 -21.91
C ARG A 15 -26.81 -3.22 -20.53
N TRP A 16 -27.70 -3.24 -19.53
CA TRP A 16 -27.33 -2.85 -18.17
C TRP A 16 -26.35 -3.84 -17.53
N LEU A 17 -26.51 -5.15 -17.79
CA LEU A 17 -25.57 -6.16 -17.32
C LEU A 17 -24.16 -5.93 -17.89
N LYS A 18 -24.04 -5.64 -19.20
CA LYS A 18 -22.75 -5.29 -19.82
C LYS A 18 -22.12 -4.05 -19.18
N ARG A 19 -22.92 -3.01 -18.94
CA ARG A 19 -22.47 -1.79 -18.25
C ARG A 19 -21.99 -2.08 -16.82
N GLY A 20 -22.78 -2.85 -16.06
CA GLY A 20 -22.43 -3.25 -14.69
C GLY A 20 -21.11 -4.02 -14.64
N ILE A 21 -20.91 -4.98 -15.54
CA ILE A 21 -19.64 -5.73 -15.65
C ILE A 21 -18.48 -4.83 -16.06
N ALA A 22 -18.68 -3.86 -16.96
CA ALA A 22 -17.63 -2.92 -17.35
C ALA A 22 -17.22 -2.00 -16.19
N ILE A 23 -18.19 -1.50 -15.42
CA ILE A 23 -17.94 -0.72 -14.19
C ILE A 23 -17.21 -1.56 -13.15
N LEU A 24 -17.65 -2.81 -12.93
CA LEU A 24 -16.99 -3.73 -12.01
C LEU A 24 -15.54 -3.99 -12.41
N ALA A 25 -15.26 -4.15 -13.70
CA ALA A 25 -13.91 -4.31 -14.23
C ALA A 25 -13.05 -3.04 -14.02
N ALA A 26 -13.63 -1.85 -14.18
CA ALA A 26 -12.94 -0.59 -13.89
C ALA A 26 -12.62 -0.43 -12.38
N LEU A 27 -13.57 -0.76 -11.50
CA LEU A 27 -13.34 -0.76 -10.05
C LEU A 27 -12.25 -1.77 -9.66
N ASN A 28 -12.26 -2.96 -10.25
CA ASN A 28 -11.21 -3.95 -10.04
C ASN A 28 -9.84 -3.44 -10.51
N LEU A 29 -9.78 -2.78 -11.67
CA LEU A 29 -8.54 -2.19 -12.17
C LEU A 29 -8.02 -1.09 -11.24
N ALA A 30 -8.89 -0.21 -10.74
CA ALA A 30 -8.52 0.81 -9.76
C ALA A 30 -7.95 0.17 -8.48
N LEU A 31 -8.57 -0.91 -8.00
CA LEU A 31 -8.07 -1.67 -6.85
C LEU A 31 -6.70 -2.31 -7.13
N VAL A 32 -6.47 -2.82 -8.35
CA VAL A 32 -5.15 -3.34 -8.76
C VAL A 32 -4.09 -2.25 -8.79
N ILE A 33 -4.40 -1.07 -9.32
CA ILE A 33 -3.47 0.06 -9.35
C ILE A 33 -3.16 0.53 -7.93
N PHE A 34 -4.17 0.63 -7.07
CA PHE A 34 -3.99 0.93 -5.65
C PHE A 34 -3.03 -0.08 -5.00
N ASP A 35 -3.25 -1.37 -5.21
CA ASP A 35 -2.41 -2.42 -4.63
C ASP A 35 -0.95 -2.38 -5.10
N LEU A 36 -0.73 -2.09 -6.38
CA LEU A 36 0.61 -1.97 -6.96
C LEU A 36 1.36 -0.75 -6.42
N THR A 37 0.64 0.36 -6.22
CA THR A 37 1.21 1.62 -5.73
C THR A 37 1.28 1.71 -4.20
N TYR A 38 0.57 0.83 -3.48
CA TYR A 38 0.45 0.88 -2.03
C TYR A 38 1.79 0.90 -1.29
N PRO A 39 2.76 -0.01 -1.55
CA PRO A 39 4.03 -0.01 -0.81
C PRO A 39 4.80 1.30 -0.95
N SER A 40 4.79 1.91 -2.15
CA SER A 40 5.48 3.16 -2.43
C SER A 40 4.81 4.38 -1.81
N LEU A 41 3.47 4.36 -1.70
CA LEU A 41 2.69 5.47 -1.13
C LEU A 41 2.36 5.27 0.35
N ARG A 42 2.86 4.19 0.97
CA ARG A 42 2.54 3.82 2.36
C ARG A 42 2.84 4.92 3.36
N SER A 43 3.98 5.62 3.21
CA SER A 43 4.37 6.73 4.09
C SER A 43 3.28 7.81 4.16
N LEU A 44 2.71 8.19 3.01
CA LEU A 44 1.59 9.12 2.94
C LEU A 44 0.33 8.55 3.61
N TYR A 45 0.04 7.26 3.44
CA TYR A 45 -1.13 6.65 4.09
C TYR A 45 -0.99 6.59 5.61
N VAL A 46 0.22 6.41 6.15
CA VAL A 46 0.46 6.44 7.61
C VAL A 46 0.11 7.82 8.18
N GLU A 47 0.45 8.89 7.47
CA GLU A 47 0.19 10.27 7.89
C GLU A 47 -1.29 10.66 7.74
N PHE A 48 -1.89 10.42 6.56
CA PHE A 48 -3.21 10.95 6.24
C PHE A 48 -4.37 9.97 6.51
N ILE A 49 -4.14 8.66 6.41
CA ILE A 49 -5.19 7.63 6.46
C ILE A 49 -4.74 6.40 7.25
N PRO A 50 -4.38 6.53 8.55
CA PRO A 50 -3.80 5.43 9.34
C PRO A 50 -4.70 4.20 9.44
N ARG A 51 -6.02 4.39 9.37
CA ARG A 51 -6.99 3.29 9.38
C ARG A 51 -6.87 2.38 8.15
N LEU A 52 -6.52 2.93 6.99
CA LEU A 52 -6.29 2.15 5.78
C LEU A 52 -5.06 1.26 5.95
N VAL A 53 -3.99 1.80 6.54
CA VAL A 53 -2.75 1.07 6.79
C VAL A 53 -2.98 -0.14 7.69
N GLN A 54 -3.73 0.02 8.78
CA GLN A 54 -4.03 -1.10 9.69
C GLN A 54 -4.78 -2.26 9.01
N ILE A 55 -5.64 -1.94 8.03
CA ILE A 55 -6.43 -2.93 7.31
C ILE A 55 -5.63 -3.56 6.17
N TYR A 56 -4.79 -2.78 5.49
CA TYR A 56 -4.14 -3.20 4.24
C TYR A 56 -2.71 -3.73 4.42
N ASP A 57 -1.97 -3.31 5.46
CA ASP A 57 -0.65 -3.84 5.77
C ASP A 57 -0.62 -5.37 5.87
N PRO A 58 -1.59 -6.03 6.54
CA PRO A 58 -1.65 -7.50 6.58
C PRO A 58 -1.77 -8.14 5.19
N VAL A 59 -2.46 -7.48 4.24
CA VAL A 59 -2.60 -7.96 2.85
C VAL A 59 -1.23 -8.00 2.17
N LYS A 60 -0.38 -7.00 2.44
CA LYS A 60 0.98 -6.90 1.92
C LYS A 60 2.04 -7.63 2.77
N GLY A 61 1.62 -8.35 3.81
CA GLY A 61 2.53 -9.00 4.77
C GLY A 61 3.43 -8.01 5.51
N ILE A 62 2.95 -6.77 5.67
CA ILE A 62 3.65 -5.69 6.36
C ILE A 62 3.25 -5.74 7.84
N HIS A 63 4.24 -5.64 8.71
CA HIS A 63 4.07 -5.64 10.16
C HIS A 63 4.96 -4.57 10.80
N PRO A 64 4.54 -4.01 11.95
CA PRO A 64 5.40 -3.13 12.74
C PRO A 64 6.74 -3.80 13.05
N HIS A 65 7.85 -3.08 12.94
CA HIS A 65 9.17 -3.67 13.17
C HIS A 65 9.37 -4.00 14.66
N PRO A 66 9.70 -5.24 15.04
CA PRO A 66 9.69 -5.68 16.44
C PRO A 66 10.68 -4.89 17.31
N GLU A 67 11.87 -4.58 16.78
CA GLU A 67 12.89 -3.81 17.52
C GLU A 67 12.45 -2.37 17.80
N THR A 68 11.87 -1.67 16.81
CA THR A 68 11.42 -0.28 17.01
C THR A 68 10.16 -0.22 17.87
N GLN A 69 9.27 -1.20 17.75
CA GLN A 69 8.11 -1.30 18.65
C GLN A 69 8.53 -1.54 20.09
N GLY A 70 9.45 -2.48 20.34
CA GLY A 70 9.99 -2.70 21.69
C GLY A 70 10.68 -1.45 22.25
N TYR A 71 11.37 -0.68 21.40
CA TYR A 71 11.94 0.61 21.80
C TYR A 71 10.87 1.64 22.20
N LEU A 72 9.82 1.79 21.39
CA LEU A 72 8.70 2.70 21.68
C LEU A 72 7.94 2.30 22.95
N GLU A 73 7.72 1.01 23.17
CA GLU A 73 7.11 0.48 24.40
C GLU A 73 7.95 0.84 25.63
N ARG A 74 9.29 0.72 25.54
CA ARG A 74 10.18 1.10 26.64
C ARG A 74 10.13 2.60 26.92
N ILE A 75 10.06 3.43 25.89
CA ILE A 75 9.89 4.88 26.04
C ILE A 75 8.57 5.19 26.75
N ALA A 76 7.46 4.59 26.30
CA ALA A 76 6.15 4.78 26.93
C ALA A 76 6.17 4.41 28.43
N ALA A 77 6.92 3.38 28.82
CA ALA A 77 7.11 3.03 30.23
C ALA A 77 7.88 4.11 31.02
N VAL A 78 8.90 4.74 30.41
CA VAL A 78 9.62 5.88 31.01
C VAL A 78 8.74 7.11 31.11
N GLU A 79 7.96 7.43 30.07
CA GLU A 79 7.00 8.54 30.11
C GLU A 79 5.98 8.36 31.24
N ALA A 80 5.49 7.13 31.45
CA ALA A 80 4.58 6.80 32.54
C ALA A 80 5.23 6.97 33.93
N GLN A 81 6.51 6.58 34.09
CA GLN A 81 7.26 6.78 35.34
C GLN A 81 7.46 8.27 35.64
N LEU A 82 7.79 9.07 34.62
CA LEU A 82 7.94 10.52 34.76
C LEU A 82 6.62 11.21 35.13
N ALA A 83 5.51 10.84 34.47
CA ALA A 83 4.19 11.37 34.78
C ALA A 83 3.71 11.02 36.21
N GLN A 84 4.07 9.84 36.71
CA GLN A 84 3.81 9.44 38.10
C GLN A 84 4.63 10.27 39.10
N ALA A 85 5.91 10.54 38.80
CA ALA A 85 6.76 11.38 39.64
C ALA A 85 6.23 12.82 39.72
N GLU A 86 5.82 13.41 38.59
CA GLU A 86 5.18 14.73 38.53
C GLU A 86 3.91 14.79 39.39
N SER A 87 3.10 13.74 39.36
CA SER A 87 1.85 13.67 40.11
C SER A 87 2.08 13.60 41.63
N GLN A 88 3.23 13.07 42.07
CA GLN A 88 3.62 12.97 43.49
C GLN A 88 4.30 14.25 44.00
N GLU A 89 5.00 14.99 43.14
CA GLU A 89 5.71 16.23 43.45
C GLU A 89 4.75 17.38 43.87
N ASN A 90 3.47 17.31 43.48
CA ASN A 90 2.44 18.27 43.89
C ASN A 90 2.06 18.20 45.39
N THR A 91 2.72 17.36 46.20
CA THR A 91 2.47 17.24 47.65
C THR A 91 3.62 17.74 48.55
N GLN A 92 4.91 17.67 48.18
CA GLN A 92 5.97 18.26 49.01
C GLN A 92 7.31 18.39 48.28
N LEU A 93 8.01 19.51 48.52
CA LEU A 93 9.35 19.84 48.01
C LEU A 93 10.36 18.69 48.21
N ALA A 94 10.66 17.97 47.13
CA ALA A 94 11.94 17.28 46.96
C ALA A 94 12.24 17.23 45.45
N PRO A 95 13.46 17.57 45.00
CA PRO A 95 13.83 17.40 43.59
C PRO A 95 13.69 15.92 43.18
N PRO A 96 13.44 15.59 41.90
CA PRO A 96 13.27 14.23 41.37
C PRO A 96 14.60 13.45 41.33
N THR A 97 15.39 13.58 42.38
CA THR A 97 16.66 12.92 42.59
C THR A 97 16.38 11.71 43.46
N GLU A 98 16.77 10.53 42.99
CA GLU A 98 16.66 9.24 43.68
C GLU A 98 15.35 8.44 43.51
N VAL A 99 14.86 8.29 42.28
CA VAL A 99 14.12 7.07 41.91
C VAL A 99 15.10 6.13 41.20
N PRO A 100 15.73 5.14 41.90
CA PRO A 100 16.66 4.19 41.28
C PRO A 100 16.06 3.48 40.05
N ALA A 101 14.74 3.29 40.05
CA ALA A 101 14.01 2.69 38.94
C ALA A 101 14.04 3.54 37.65
N LEU A 102 13.99 4.88 37.74
CA LEU A 102 14.05 5.76 36.57
C LEU A 102 15.46 5.77 35.95
N ALA A 103 16.50 5.86 36.78
CA ALA A 103 17.88 5.82 36.33
C ALA A 103 18.21 4.51 35.58
N ALA A 104 17.67 3.38 36.05
CA ALA A 104 17.78 2.09 35.38
C ALA A 104 17.01 2.06 34.04
N SER A 105 15.80 2.63 33.97
CA SER A 105 15.06 2.69 32.71
C SER A 105 15.73 3.58 31.66
N LEU A 106 16.32 4.70 32.08
CA LEU A 106 17.07 5.62 31.23
C LEU A 106 18.40 5.02 30.74
N SER A 107 19.10 4.23 31.57
CA SER A 107 20.30 3.51 31.12
C SER A 107 19.96 2.44 30.07
N GLU A 108 18.85 1.73 30.26
CA GLU A 108 18.36 0.78 29.27
C GLU A 108 17.97 1.45 27.95
N LEU A 109 17.28 2.59 28.00
CA LEU A 109 16.95 3.36 26.78
C LEU A 109 18.18 3.80 26.00
N ARG A 110 19.25 4.20 26.69
CA ARG A 110 20.53 4.53 26.04
C ARG A 110 21.14 3.31 25.33
N LEU A 111 21.17 2.16 26.00
CA LEU A 111 21.63 0.91 25.39
C LEU A 111 20.79 0.50 24.17
N LEU A 112 19.45 0.62 24.27
CA LEU A 112 18.55 0.34 23.15
C LEU A 112 18.76 1.33 21.99
N SER A 113 19.01 2.60 22.30
CA SER A 113 19.31 3.63 21.28
C SER A 113 20.60 3.32 20.53
N GLN A 114 21.64 2.89 21.26
CA GLN A 114 22.90 2.44 20.65
C GLN A 114 22.69 1.22 19.76
N ARG A 115 21.90 0.23 20.22
CA ARG A 115 21.55 -0.95 19.42
C ARG A 115 20.77 -0.56 18.15
N LEU A 116 19.80 0.35 18.28
CA LEU A 116 19.01 0.86 17.15
C LEU A 116 19.91 1.46 16.06
N MET A 117 20.92 2.23 16.44
CA MET A 117 21.89 2.80 15.50
C MET A 117 22.81 1.74 14.87
N GLN A 118 23.25 0.76 15.64
CA GLN A 118 24.15 -0.30 15.17
C GLN A 118 23.46 -1.26 14.18
N HIS A 119 22.25 -1.72 14.52
CA HIS A 119 21.50 -2.65 13.68
C HIS A 119 20.83 -1.95 12.50
N ASN A 120 20.50 -0.66 12.63
CA ASN A 120 19.77 0.12 11.64
C ASN A 120 18.55 -0.64 11.06
N PRO A 121 17.48 -0.80 11.85
CA PRO A 121 16.28 -1.51 11.40
C PRO A 121 15.52 -0.79 10.26
N PHE A 122 15.88 0.46 9.96
CA PHE A 122 15.31 1.27 8.88
C PHE A 122 15.92 0.97 7.50
N SER A 123 17.02 0.21 7.46
CA SER A 123 17.77 -0.11 6.23
C SER A 123 16.95 -0.80 5.14
N SER A 124 15.87 -1.49 5.53
CA SER A 124 14.95 -2.16 4.61
C SER A 124 13.96 -1.22 3.90
N GLN A 125 13.84 0.03 4.37
CA GLN A 125 12.97 1.05 3.79
C GLN A 125 13.81 2.18 3.23
N GLU A 126 14.35 3.03 4.11
CA GLU A 126 15.08 4.25 3.77
C GLU A 126 16.06 4.59 4.91
N ASN A 127 17.36 4.57 4.62
CA ASN A 127 18.39 4.98 5.58
C ASN A 127 18.22 6.44 6.04
N ALA A 128 17.61 7.29 5.20
CA ALA A 128 17.32 8.69 5.49
C ALA A 128 16.48 8.88 6.77
N ILE A 129 15.66 7.90 7.15
CA ILE A 129 14.88 7.97 8.40
C ILE A 129 15.80 8.00 9.62
N LEU A 130 16.76 7.07 9.69
CA LEU A 130 17.72 7.02 10.80
C LEU A 130 18.58 8.29 10.83
N GLU A 131 19.06 8.73 9.66
CA GLU A 131 19.85 9.97 9.55
C GLU A 131 19.06 11.19 10.05
N THR A 132 17.78 11.30 9.69
CA THR A 132 16.90 12.38 10.15
C THR A 132 16.73 12.36 11.68
N ILE A 133 16.52 11.18 12.27
CA ILE A 133 16.43 11.01 13.73
C ILE A 133 17.74 11.45 14.39
N GLN A 134 18.88 10.98 13.87
CA GLN A 134 20.20 11.30 14.39
C GLN A 134 20.50 12.81 14.31
N GLN A 135 20.20 13.46 13.18
CA GLN A 135 20.40 14.90 13.00
C GLN A 135 19.48 15.73 13.91
N SER A 136 18.21 15.32 14.05
CA SER A 136 17.25 15.99 14.92
C SER A 136 17.71 15.96 16.39
N LEU A 137 18.21 14.81 16.86
CA LEU A 137 18.73 14.67 18.22
C LEU A 137 20.05 15.41 18.45
N GLN A 138 20.98 15.38 17.49
CA GLN A 138 22.22 16.15 17.56
C GLN A 138 21.94 17.65 17.65
N THR A 139 21.01 18.14 16.83
CA THR A 139 20.58 19.55 16.85
C THR A 139 19.91 19.91 18.18
N ARG A 140 19.06 19.03 18.72
CA ARG A 140 18.36 19.26 19.99
C ARG A 140 19.30 19.29 21.19
N THR A 141 20.29 18.39 21.22
CA THR A 141 21.21 18.21 22.36
C THR A 141 22.52 18.98 22.25
N GLY A 142 22.85 19.52 21.07
CA GLY A 142 24.12 20.20 20.78
C GLY A 142 25.33 19.27 20.69
N MET A 143 25.11 17.96 20.57
CA MET A 143 26.17 16.95 20.53
C MET A 143 26.67 16.72 19.11
N ALA A 144 27.97 16.49 18.96
CA ALA A 144 28.63 16.33 17.65
C ALA A 144 28.48 14.93 17.04
N THR A 145 28.09 13.92 17.82
CA THR A 145 27.91 12.55 17.34
C THR A 145 26.51 12.04 17.69
N PRO A 146 25.92 11.17 16.85
CA PRO A 146 24.62 10.57 17.14
C PRO A 146 24.59 9.82 18.48
N SER A 147 25.64 9.05 18.80
CA SER A 147 25.71 8.31 20.07
C SER A 147 25.67 9.24 21.28
N ALA A 148 26.50 10.30 21.27
CA ALA A 148 26.51 11.27 22.35
C ALA A 148 25.17 12.03 22.45
N ALA A 149 24.50 12.29 21.32
CA ALA A 149 23.18 12.92 21.30
C ALA A 149 22.11 12.04 21.98
N PHE A 150 22.02 10.75 21.62
CA PHE A 150 21.10 9.82 22.27
C PHE A 150 21.42 9.64 23.76
N ASP A 151 22.71 9.50 24.10
CA ASP A 151 23.14 9.34 25.49
C ASP A 151 22.81 10.58 26.33
N ARG A 152 22.94 11.78 25.76
CA ARG A 152 22.56 13.04 26.41
C ARG A 152 21.05 13.19 26.53
N PHE A 153 20.30 12.91 25.46
CA PHE A 153 18.85 13.08 25.43
C PHE A 153 18.17 12.22 26.51
N TRP A 154 18.58 10.95 26.64
CA TRP A 154 18.08 10.03 27.66
C TRP A 154 18.86 10.06 28.97
N SER A 155 19.67 11.10 29.22
CA SER A 155 20.36 11.25 30.50
C SER A 155 19.44 11.83 31.57
N GLN A 156 19.62 11.38 32.81
CA GLN A 156 18.87 11.93 33.95
C GLN A 156 19.08 13.45 34.03
N ASP A 157 20.31 13.93 33.94
CA ASP A 157 20.63 15.38 33.98
C ASP A 157 19.92 16.23 32.93
N HIS A 158 19.57 15.66 31.77
CA HIS A 158 18.84 16.37 30.72
C HIS A 158 17.33 16.35 30.97
N LEU A 159 16.81 15.26 31.54
CA LEU A 159 15.39 15.06 31.83
C LEU A 159 14.95 15.48 33.25
N THR A 160 15.87 15.85 34.14
CA THR A 160 15.56 16.37 35.49
C THR A 160 15.50 17.90 35.56
N GLN A 161 15.89 18.59 34.49
CA GLN A 161 15.70 20.04 34.41
C GLN A 161 14.21 20.35 34.19
N ALA A 162 13.77 21.56 34.56
CA ALA A 162 12.37 22.04 34.52
C ALA A 162 11.67 21.99 33.14
N ASN A 163 12.31 21.43 32.11
CA ASN A 163 11.87 21.39 30.72
C ASN A 163 11.64 19.97 30.15
N TRP A 164 11.61 18.92 30.97
CA TRP A 164 11.44 17.54 30.47
C TRP A 164 10.16 17.35 29.66
N SER A 165 9.09 18.05 30.02
CA SER A 165 7.82 18.05 29.28
C SER A 165 7.98 18.57 27.85
N ALA A 166 8.85 19.58 27.64
CA ALA A 166 9.20 20.11 26.33
C ALA A 166 10.07 19.14 25.52
N GLU A 167 10.99 18.42 26.16
CA GLU A 167 11.81 17.38 25.50
C GLU A 167 10.95 16.21 25.02
N LEU A 168 9.99 15.74 25.82
CA LEU A 168 9.05 14.71 25.39
C LEU A 168 8.06 15.21 24.34
N ALA A 169 7.66 16.48 24.39
CA ALA A 169 6.85 17.07 23.32
C ALA A 169 7.61 17.07 21.99
N PHE A 170 8.89 17.47 22.00
CA PHE A 170 9.78 17.36 20.83
C PHE A 170 9.87 15.91 20.35
N TRP A 171 10.11 14.96 21.25
CA TRP A 171 10.19 13.53 20.90
C TRP A 171 8.91 13.04 20.21
N ARG A 172 7.75 13.29 20.81
CA ARG A 172 6.44 12.86 20.28
C ARG A 172 6.12 13.46 18.91
N GLN A 173 6.57 14.69 18.67
CA GLN A 173 6.28 15.39 17.41
C GLN A 173 7.28 15.06 16.31
N GLN A 174 8.58 14.98 16.62
CA GLN A 174 9.65 14.91 15.61
C GLN A 174 10.23 13.50 15.44
N ILE A 175 10.33 12.71 16.52
CA ILE A 175 11.07 11.44 16.49
C ILE A 175 10.11 10.24 16.50
N HIS A 176 9.11 10.26 17.37
CA HIS A 176 8.16 9.17 17.52
C HIS A 176 7.49 8.76 16.19
N PRO A 177 6.99 9.69 15.34
CA PRO A 177 6.34 9.31 14.09
C PRO A 177 7.27 8.57 13.12
N LEU A 178 8.55 8.96 13.07
CA LEU A 178 9.57 8.35 12.22
C LEU A 178 9.86 6.90 12.64
N ILE A 179 9.98 6.66 13.95
CA ILE A 179 10.22 5.32 14.49
C ILE A 179 8.97 4.45 14.36
N ASN A 180 7.79 5.01 14.60
CA ASN A 180 6.52 4.28 14.55
C ASN A 180 6.12 3.88 13.11
N ALA A 181 6.52 4.66 12.11
CA ALA A 181 6.29 4.34 10.71
C ALA A 181 7.09 3.11 10.23
N ASN A 182 8.17 2.76 10.95
CA ASN A 182 9.06 1.67 10.62
C ASN A 182 8.35 0.31 10.64
N TYR A 183 8.55 -0.45 9.58
CA TYR A 183 7.91 -1.75 9.40
C TYR A 183 8.89 -2.78 8.87
N TYR A 184 8.46 -4.04 8.81
CA TYR A 184 9.15 -5.03 8.01
C TYR A 184 8.13 -5.76 7.15
N ARG A 185 8.55 -6.13 5.95
CA ARG A 185 7.73 -6.93 5.05
C ARG A 185 8.17 -8.38 5.14
N ARG A 186 7.26 -9.25 5.54
CA ARG A 186 7.54 -10.69 5.60
C ARG A 186 7.82 -11.21 4.19
N VAL A 187 8.75 -12.15 4.13
CA VAL A 187 9.08 -12.90 2.92
C VAL A 187 8.67 -14.36 3.07
N ASN A 188 8.38 -15.01 1.96
CA ASN A 188 8.13 -16.44 1.91
C ASN A 188 9.44 -17.25 1.93
N ARG A 189 9.34 -18.58 1.85
CA ARG A 189 10.50 -19.50 1.83
C ARG A 189 11.50 -19.27 0.68
N PHE A 190 11.11 -18.49 -0.34
CA PHE A 190 11.93 -18.17 -1.51
C PHE A 190 12.46 -16.73 -1.48
N GLY A 191 12.25 -15.99 -0.38
CA GLY A 191 12.71 -14.61 -0.25
C GLY A 191 11.82 -13.58 -0.96
N HIS A 192 10.69 -13.99 -1.56
CA HIS A 192 9.77 -13.03 -2.17
C HIS A 192 8.84 -12.43 -1.10
N PRO A 193 8.53 -11.12 -1.21
CA PRO A 193 7.56 -10.50 -0.32
C PRO A 193 6.21 -11.21 -0.35
N ILE A 194 5.63 -11.41 0.83
CA ILE A 194 4.29 -11.98 0.94
C ILE A 194 3.27 -10.99 0.37
N ASP A 195 2.30 -11.51 -0.38
CA ASP A 195 1.21 -10.74 -0.96
C ASP A 195 -0.06 -11.59 -1.04
N TYR A 196 -1.08 -11.21 -0.26
CA TYR A 196 -2.37 -11.88 -0.19
C TYR A 196 -3.44 -11.20 -1.06
N PHE A 197 -3.07 -10.22 -1.88
CA PHE A 197 -4.02 -9.48 -2.70
C PHE A 197 -4.78 -10.35 -3.70
N TRP A 198 -4.25 -11.52 -4.07
CA TRP A 198 -4.98 -12.50 -4.89
C TRP A 198 -6.29 -12.94 -4.24
N LEU A 199 -6.38 -12.97 -2.89
CA LEU A 199 -7.59 -13.37 -2.17
C LEU A 199 -8.70 -12.32 -2.29
N ILE A 200 -8.34 -11.04 -2.21
CA ILE A 200 -9.26 -9.91 -2.43
C ILE A 200 -9.76 -9.90 -3.89
N ASP A 201 -8.90 -10.32 -4.81
CA ASP A 201 -9.18 -10.31 -6.23
C ASP A 201 -9.99 -11.50 -6.74
N LEU A 202 -9.89 -12.63 -6.04
CA LEU A 202 -10.56 -13.89 -6.36
C LEU A 202 -12.06 -13.72 -6.67
N PRO A 203 -12.88 -13.01 -5.87
CA PRO A 203 -14.30 -12.81 -6.20
C PRO A 203 -14.51 -12.11 -7.55
N PHE A 204 -13.66 -11.14 -7.91
CA PHE A 204 -13.73 -10.48 -9.22
C PHE A 204 -13.35 -11.45 -10.35
N MET A 205 -12.28 -12.23 -10.17
CA MET A 205 -11.87 -13.24 -11.15
C MET A 205 -12.99 -14.25 -11.41
N ILE A 206 -13.70 -14.70 -10.36
CA ILE A 206 -14.84 -15.63 -10.50
C ILE A 206 -15.96 -14.99 -11.32
N ILE A 207 -16.33 -13.74 -11.03
CA ILE A 207 -17.36 -13.03 -11.79
C ILE A 207 -16.95 -12.87 -13.26
N PHE A 208 -15.70 -12.51 -13.54
CA PHE A 208 -15.20 -12.39 -14.91
C PHE A 208 -15.12 -13.73 -15.62
N ALA A 209 -14.76 -14.81 -14.92
CA ALA A 209 -14.74 -16.16 -15.49
C ALA A 209 -16.14 -16.59 -15.92
N ILE A 210 -17.16 -16.32 -15.10
CA ILE A 210 -18.56 -16.60 -15.41
C ILE A 210 -19.02 -15.75 -16.60
N ASP A 211 -18.76 -14.43 -16.59
CA ASP A 211 -19.11 -13.54 -17.72
C ASP A 211 -18.44 -14.00 -19.03
N LEU A 212 -17.17 -14.40 -18.97
CA LEU A 212 -16.45 -14.92 -20.13
C LEU A 212 -17.06 -16.25 -20.62
N ALA A 213 -17.37 -17.18 -19.72
CA ALA A 213 -17.99 -18.46 -20.07
C ALA A 213 -19.36 -18.27 -20.75
N VAL A 214 -20.19 -17.37 -20.23
CA VAL A 214 -21.49 -17.02 -20.83
C VAL A 214 -21.31 -16.45 -22.24
N ARG A 215 -20.30 -15.60 -22.46
CA ARG A 215 -19.99 -15.02 -23.78
C ARG A 215 -19.49 -16.05 -24.77
N ILE A 216 -18.56 -16.91 -24.37
CA ILE A 216 -18.04 -18.00 -25.21
C ILE A 216 -19.19 -18.95 -25.59
N ARG A 217 -20.04 -19.34 -24.64
CA ARG A 217 -21.23 -20.15 -24.92
C ARG A 217 -22.17 -19.45 -25.90
N GLY A 218 -22.39 -18.15 -25.75
CA GLY A 218 -23.20 -17.36 -26.66
C GLY A 218 -22.61 -17.22 -28.07
N ILE A 219 -21.28 -17.23 -28.23
CA ILE A 219 -20.62 -17.29 -29.55
C ILE A 219 -20.88 -18.65 -30.18
N ARG A 220 -20.62 -19.73 -29.43
CA ARG A 220 -20.80 -21.10 -29.92
C ARG A 220 -22.25 -21.42 -30.29
N GLN A 221 -23.22 -20.85 -29.59
CA GLN A 221 -24.63 -20.98 -29.93
C GLN A 221 -25.01 -20.28 -31.25
N ARG A 222 -24.31 -19.20 -31.61
CA ARG A 222 -24.55 -18.45 -32.85
C ARG A 222 -23.74 -19.00 -34.02
N ASP A 223 -22.57 -19.56 -33.75
CA ASP A 223 -21.63 -20.05 -34.76
C ASP A 223 -21.14 -21.47 -34.39
N PRO A 224 -21.94 -22.51 -34.69
CA PRO A 224 -21.64 -23.89 -34.29
C PRO A 224 -20.42 -24.49 -34.98
N GLN A 225 -19.94 -23.86 -36.06
CA GLN A 225 -18.76 -24.32 -36.81
C GLN A 225 -17.46 -24.04 -36.08
N LEU A 226 -17.47 -23.07 -35.14
CA LEU A 226 -16.27 -22.71 -34.38
C LEU A 226 -15.95 -23.73 -33.29
N THR A 227 -14.66 -24.03 -33.15
CA THR A 227 -14.15 -24.77 -32.00
C THR A 227 -14.19 -23.92 -30.73
N TRP A 228 -14.03 -24.58 -29.56
CA TRP A 228 -13.88 -23.87 -28.29
C TRP A 228 -12.67 -22.95 -28.27
N LEU A 229 -11.54 -23.41 -28.84
CA LEU A 229 -10.31 -22.64 -28.88
C LEU A 229 -10.49 -21.36 -29.71
N GLU A 230 -11.10 -21.47 -30.89
CA GLU A 230 -11.40 -20.31 -31.74
C GLU A 230 -12.35 -19.32 -31.05
N SER A 231 -13.35 -19.84 -30.35
CA SER A 231 -14.30 -19.00 -29.58
C SER A 231 -13.61 -18.25 -28.43
N ILE A 232 -12.64 -18.89 -27.76
CA ILE A 232 -11.80 -18.26 -26.73
C ILE A 232 -10.88 -17.22 -27.36
N LEU A 233 -10.25 -17.53 -28.48
CA LEU A 233 -9.29 -16.65 -29.16
C LEU A 233 -9.97 -15.36 -29.64
N ARG A 234 -11.25 -15.40 -30.03
CA ARG A 234 -12.04 -14.19 -30.33
C ARG A 234 -12.21 -13.26 -29.12
N ARG A 235 -12.00 -13.76 -27.90
CA ARG A 235 -12.06 -13.01 -26.64
C ARG A 235 -10.73 -13.08 -25.89
N TRP A 236 -9.61 -13.24 -26.59
CA TRP A 236 -8.28 -13.41 -25.98
C TRP A 236 -7.95 -12.32 -24.94
N TYR A 237 -8.33 -11.06 -25.17
CA TYR A 237 -8.10 -9.94 -24.25
C TYR A 237 -8.82 -10.12 -22.91
N ASP A 238 -9.98 -10.79 -22.88
CA ASP A 238 -10.71 -11.04 -21.64
C ASP A 238 -9.99 -12.05 -20.75
N LEU A 239 -9.03 -12.82 -21.29
CA LEU A 239 -8.20 -13.74 -20.48
C LEU A 239 -7.32 -12.97 -19.49
N PHE A 240 -6.92 -11.73 -19.80
CA PHE A 240 -6.16 -10.90 -18.87
C PHE A 240 -6.93 -10.55 -17.59
N LEU A 241 -8.27 -10.58 -17.62
CA LEU A 241 -9.09 -10.42 -16.42
C LEU A 241 -8.94 -11.59 -15.44
N LEU A 242 -8.47 -12.75 -15.90
CA LEU A 242 -8.37 -13.98 -15.12
C LEU A 242 -6.95 -14.26 -14.60
N PHE A 243 -5.94 -13.50 -15.04
CA PHE A 243 -4.57 -13.74 -14.61
C PHE A 243 -4.30 -13.19 -13.20
N PRO A 244 -3.67 -14.00 -12.31
CA PRO A 244 -3.35 -13.58 -10.94
C PRO A 244 -2.01 -12.82 -10.81
N PHE A 245 -1.08 -12.93 -11.77
CA PHE A 245 0.27 -12.36 -11.68
C PHE A 245 0.46 -11.08 -12.52
N TRP A 246 0.02 -11.03 -13.78
CA TRP A 246 0.13 -9.83 -14.64
C TRP A 246 -1.13 -8.99 -14.64
N ARG A 247 -1.53 -8.56 -13.43
CA ARG A 247 -2.83 -7.91 -13.21
C ARG A 247 -2.94 -6.54 -13.88
N TRP A 248 -1.82 -5.88 -14.16
CA TRP A 248 -1.78 -4.61 -14.90
C TRP A 248 -2.27 -4.75 -16.34
N LEU A 249 -2.16 -5.94 -16.96
CA LEU A 249 -2.69 -6.21 -18.31
C LEU A 249 -4.21 -6.06 -18.40
N ARG A 250 -4.92 -6.03 -17.26
CA ARG A 250 -6.36 -5.77 -17.20
C ARG A 250 -6.77 -4.42 -17.77
N VAL A 251 -5.83 -3.48 -17.91
CA VAL A 251 -6.08 -2.21 -18.60
C VAL A 251 -6.65 -2.43 -20.00
N ILE A 252 -6.19 -3.46 -20.72
CA ILE A 252 -6.62 -3.78 -22.10
C ILE A 252 -8.11 -4.16 -22.15
N PRO A 253 -8.57 -5.24 -21.48
CA PRO A 253 -9.99 -5.61 -21.53
C PRO A 253 -10.88 -4.56 -20.88
N VAL A 254 -10.43 -3.85 -19.84
CA VAL A 254 -11.24 -2.84 -19.14
C VAL A 254 -11.52 -1.64 -20.05
N THR A 255 -10.48 -1.07 -20.67
CA THR A 255 -10.63 0.07 -21.59
C THR A 255 -11.55 -0.28 -22.76
N LEU A 256 -11.36 -1.46 -23.36
CA LEU A 256 -12.21 -1.94 -24.44
C LEU A 256 -13.66 -2.15 -23.99
N ARG A 257 -13.89 -2.71 -22.80
CA ARG A 257 -15.24 -2.91 -22.24
C ARG A 257 -15.94 -1.58 -21.97
N LEU A 258 -15.24 -0.60 -21.41
CA LEU A 258 -15.75 0.75 -21.18
C LEU A 258 -16.12 1.45 -22.49
N HIS A 259 -15.28 1.27 -23.52
CA HIS A 259 -15.59 1.78 -24.86
C HIS A 259 -16.83 1.13 -25.47
N GLN A 260 -16.94 -0.21 -25.43
CA GLN A 260 -18.07 -0.98 -25.96
C GLN A 260 -19.42 -0.61 -25.32
N VAL A 261 -19.42 -0.11 -24.08
CA VAL A 261 -20.66 0.31 -23.40
C VAL A 261 -20.94 1.82 -23.48
N GLY A 262 -20.06 2.57 -24.16
CA GLY A 262 -20.16 4.01 -24.37
C GLY A 262 -19.80 4.84 -23.15
N LEU A 263 -19.00 4.32 -22.22
CA LEU A 263 -18.50 5.07 -21.05
C LEU A 263 -17.20 5.83 -21.35
N ILE A 264 -16.44 5.38 -22.35
CA ILE A 264 -15.23 6.06 -22.86
C ILE A 264 -15.31 6.09 -24.39
N ASN A 265 -14.86 7.19 -25.01
CA ASN A 265 -14.77 7.26 -26.47
C ASN A 265 -13.32 7.08 -26.93
N LEU A 266 -13.03 5.96 -27.59
CA LEU A 266 -11.71 5.65 -28.18
C LEU A 266 -11.68 5.91 -29.70
N ALA A 267 -12.78 6.36 -30.31
CA ALA A 267 -12.87 6.58 -31.75
C ALA A 267 -11.76 7.49 -32.34
N PRO A 268 -11.30 8.56 -31.64
CA PRO A 268 -10.17 9.36 -32.14
C PRO A 268 -8.86 8.58 -32.21
N LEU A 269 -8.61 7.68 -31.25
CA LEU A 269 -7.41 6.84 -31.20
C LEU A 269 -7.47 5.74 -32.27
N GLU A 270 -8.63 5.12 -32.45
CA GLU A 270 -8.84 4.11 -33.49
C GLU A 270 -8.62 4.66 -34.90
N ALA A 271 -9.09 5.88 -35.15
CA ALA A 271 -8.90 6.56 -36.44
C ALA A 271 -7.41 6.79 -36.75
N GLU A 272 -6.61 7.18 -35.76
CA GLU A 272 -5.17 7.40 -35.95
C GLU A 272 -4.42 6.08 -36.15
N VAL A 273 -4.72 5.04 -35.34
CA VAL A 273 -4.11 3.72 -35.51
C VAL A 273 -4.46 3.12 -36.87
N GLN A 274 -5.71 3.24 -37.33
CA GLN A 274 -6.12 2.75 -38.64
C GLN A 274 -5.41 3.52 -39.78
N ARG A 275 -5.23 4.83 -39.61
CA ARG A 275 -4.49 5.65 -40.57
C ARG A 275 -3.03 5.21 -40.66
N ASP A 276 -2.34 5.06 -39.53
CA ASP A 276 -0.94 4.61 -39.49
C ASP A 276 -0.77 3.20 -40.06
N PHE A 277 -1.70 2.29 -39.74
CA PHE A 277 -1.67 0.93 -40.26
C PHE A 277 -1.92 0.91 -41.77
N ALA A 278 -2.89 1.67 -42.27
CA ALA A 278 -3.15 1.80 -43.70
C ALA A 278 -1.95 2.39 -44.46
N LEU A 279 -1.26 3.37 -43.87
CA LEU A 279 -0.03 3.95 -44.43
C LEU A 279 1.12 2.94 -44.45
N GLY A 280 1.28 2.14 -43.39
CA GLY A 280 2.27 1.06 -43.34
C GLY A 280 2.03 -0.01 -44.41
N PHE A 281 0.79 -0.50 -44.54
CA PHE A 281 0.41 -1.46 -45.58
C PHE A 281 0.57 -0.89 -47.00
N ALA A 282 0.21 0.38 -47.21
CA ALA A 282 0.41 1.03 -48.50
C ALA A 282 1.90 1.14 -48.85
N GLY A 283 2.76 1.42 -47.88
CA GLY A 283 4.21 1.43 -48.06
C GLY A 283 4.78 0.07 -48.45
N GLU A 284 4.34 -1.01 -47.79
CA GLU A 284 4.78 -2.38 -48.11
C GLU A 284 4.31 -2.83 -49.51
N LEU A 285 3.08 -2.49 -49.91
CA LEU A 285 2.56 -2.83 -51.24
C LEU A 285 3.28 -2.07 -52.37
N ILE A 286 3.76 -0.85 -52.11
CA ILE A 286 4.53 -0.06 -53.09
C ILE A 286 5.98 -0.56 -53.19
N GLN A 287 6.57 -1.08 -52.12
CA GLN A 287 7.92 -1.67 -52.15
C GLN A 287 7.95 -3.10 -52.71
N ALA A 288 6.84 -3.83 -52.64
CA ALA A 288 6.70 -5.18 -53.17
C ALA A 288 6.22 -5.27 -54.63
N ALA A 289 5.94 -4.12 -55.28
CA ALA A 289 5.52 -3.99 -56.68
C ALA A 289 6.67 -3.46 -57.55
#